data_AF-A0A2A5FRQ3-F1
#
_entry.id   AF-A0A2A5FRQ3-F1
#
_cell.length_a   1.000
_cell.length_b   1.000
_cell.length_c   1.000
_cell.angle_alpha   90.00
_cell.angle_beta   90.00
_cell.angle_gamma   90.00
#
_symmetry.space_group_name_H-M   'P 1'
#
loop_
_entity.id
_entity.type
_entity.pdbx_description
1 polymer ?
#
loop_
_entity_poly.entity_id
_entity_poly.type
_entity_poly.pdbx_seq_one_letter_code
_entity_poly.pdbx_strand_id
1 'polypeptide(L)'
;MKNYILLGLKKFGVILIVMLIGWNAISQVEISRFVLGSAGSLSTSGSLMVSFTVGEPMVTTISDNNTIIFTQGFQQPSSFDNSLNLQLTTYNATCSNSKDGYAVVDVLDGTAPFTYSIAGHDGTTEGDGISDTTLLLRKGTYTLYVTDLFGLTGIAIFSVDAEYREECELHIYTGITPNGDGQNDQWIIDGIIAYPNNEVMIFNRWGDKVWEGNGYDNLNVVWAGKNSNNAELPDGSYYYIVNVPELEVYKGWVQVTR
;
A
#
# COMPACT_ATOMS: atom_id res chain seq x y z
N MET A 1 89.79 -1.71 -14.61
CA MET A 1 88.38 -1.62 -14.20
C MET A 1 87.50 -1.65 -15.46
N LYS A 2 87.32 -2.69 -16.28
CA LYS A 2 87.00 -4.13 -16.08
C LYS A 2 85.99 -4.37 -14.96
N ASN A 3 84.75 -4.71 -15.36
CA ASN A 3 83.63 -5.33 -14.60
C ASN A 3 82.39 -4.53 -14.18
N TYR A 4 82.05 -3.38 -14.78
CA TYR A 4 80.72 -2.75 -14.53
C TYR A 4 79.86 -2.50 -15.78
N ILE A 5 80.34 -2.77 -16.99
CA ILE A 5 79.60 -2.52 -18.24
C ILE A 5 78.60 -3.68 -18.59
N LEU A 6 78.70 -4.84 -17.93
CA LEU A 6 77.83 -6.00 -18.22
C LEU A 6 76.61 -6.17 -17.29
N LEU A 7 76.38 -5.28 -16.32
CA LEU A 7 75.24 -5.41 -15.39
C LEU A 7 74.04 -4.48 -15.73
N GLY A 8 74.23 -3.48 -16.59
CA GLY A 8 73.18 -2.53 -16.98
C GLY A 8 72.26 -3.00 -18.12
N LEU A 9 72.75 -3.88 -19.01
CA LEU A 9 71.97 -4.33 -20.18
C LEU A 9 70.97 -5.46 -19.89
N LYS A 10 71.14 -6.22 -18.80
CA LYS A 10 70.17 -7.30 -18.43
C LYS A 10 68.88 -6.78 -17.80
N LYS A 11 68.89 -5.60 -17.15
CA LYS A 11 67.67 -5.00 -16.56
C LYS A 11 66.83 -4.21 -17.58
N PHE A 12 67.45 -3.69 -18.64
CA PHE A 12 66.72 -3.00 -19.71
C PHE A 12 66.00 -3.98 -20.67
N GLY A 13 66.58 -5.15 -20.94
CA GLY A 13 65.95 -6.18 -21.78
C GLY A 13 64.65 -6.75 -21.18
N VAL A 14 64.58 -6.91 -19.85
CA VAL A 14 63.40 -7.46 -19.17
C VAL A 14 62.24 -6.45 -19.10
N ILE A 15 62.54 -5.15 -19.00
CA ILE A 15 61.51 -4.09 -19.01
C ILE A 15 60.93 -3.89 -20.42
N LEU A 16 61.74 -4.04 -21.48
CA LEU A 16 61.28 -3.94 -22.87
C LEU A 16 60.40 -5.14 -23.28
N ILE A 17 60.69 -6.35 -22.75
CA ILE A 17 59.89 -7.56 -23.04
C ILE A 17 58.55 -7.54 -22.28
N VAL A 18 58.47 -6.89 -21.11
CA VAL A 18 57.21 -6.74 -20.35
C VAL A 18 56.30 -5.63 -20.92
N MET A 19 56.85 -4.63 -21.63
CA MET A 19 56.05 -3.63 -22.36
C MET A 19 55.50 -4.10 -23.72
N LEU A 20 56.01 -5.21 -24.27
CA LEU A 20 55.57 -5.76 -25.57
C LEU A 20 54.44 -6.80 -25.46
N ILE A 21 54.01 -7.18 -24.25
CA ILE A 21 52.97 -8.20 -24.02
C ILE A 21 51.65 -7.55 -23.51
N GLY A 22 51.63 -6.23 -23.34
CA GLY A 22 50.55 -5.51 -22.64
C GLY A 22 49.41 -4.92 -23.48
N TRP A 23 49.40 -5.05 -24.81
CA TRP A 23 48.28 -4.57 -25.63
C TRP A 23 48.02 -5.50 -26.82
N ASN A 24 47.36 -6.63 -26.56
CA ASN A 24 46.50 -7.22 -27.57
C ASN A 24 45.12 -6.60 -27.40
N ALA A 25 44.76 -5.76 -28.37
CA ALA A 25 43.41 -5.24 -28.53
C ALA A 25 42.44 -6.43 -28.64
N ILE A 26 41.58 -6.62 -27.66
CA ILE A 26 40.36 -7.41 -27.87
C ILE A 26 39.41 -6.45 -28.59
N SER A 27 39.53 -6.40 -29.91
CA SER A 27 38.43 -5.91 -30.74
C SER A 27 37.33 -6.96 -30.65
N GLN A 28 36.40 -6.78 -29.73
CA GLN A 28 35.12 -7.46 -29.80
C GLN A 28 34.44 -6.97 -31.07
N VAL A 29 34.20 -7.86 -32.03
CA VAL A 29 33.27 -7.55 -33.12
C VAL A 29 31.88 -7.57 -32.50
N GLU A 30 31.35 -6.39 -32.19
CA GLU A 30 29.93 -6.23 -32.00
C GLU A 30 29.29 -6.36 -33.39
N ILE A 31 28.77 -7.55 -33.70
CA ILE A 31 27.84 -7.65 -34.82
C ILE A 31 26.54 -7.03 -34.29
N SER A 32 26.35 -5.74 -34.54
CA SER A 32 25.03 -5.14 -34.39
C SER A 32 24.09 -5.92 -35.30
N ARG A 33 23.18 -6.69 -34.70
CA ARG A 33 22.16 -7.44 -35.41
C ARG A 33 21.20 -6.41 -36.02
N PHE A 34 21.43 -6.09 -37.29
CA PHE A 34 20.47 -5.36 -38.09
C PHE A 34 19.41 -6.35 -38.58
N VAL A 35 18.15 -6.09 -38.24
CA VAL A 35 17.02 -6.79 -38.85
C VAL A 35 17.01 -6.38 -40.33
N LEU A 36 17.36 -7.30 -41.24
CA LEU A 36 17.38 -7.09 -42.70
C LEU A 36 15.98 -6.98 -43.32
N GLY A 37 14.99 -6.60 -42.52
CA GLY A 37 13.57 -6.58 -42.84
C GLY A 37 12.81 -7.68 -42.09
N SER A 38 11.69 -7.31 -41.47
CA SER A 38 10.68 -8.28 -41.04
C SER A 38 9.89 -8.70 -42.29
N ALA A 39 10.26 -9.82 -42.89
CA ALA A 39 9.36 -10.49 -43.82
C ALA A 39 8.40 -11.35 -43.01
N GLY A 40 7.11 -11.14 -43.18
CA GLY A 40 6.08 -11.92 -42.51
C GLY A 40 4.74 -11.80 -43.22
N SER A 41 3.90 -12.81 -43.07
CA SER A 41 2.56 -12.84 -43.66
C SER A 41 1.59 -13.52 -42.71
N LEU A 42 0.32 -13.14 -42.83
CA LEU A 42 -0.80 -13.79 -42.17
C LEU A 42 -1.51 -14.65 -43.23
N SER A 43 -1.58 -15.95 -42.97
CA SER A 43 -2.34 -16.89 -43.80
C SER A 43 -3.42 -17.55 -42.96
N THR A 44 -4.65 -17.56 -43.46
CA THR A 44 -5.79 -18.17 -42.77
C THR A 44 -6.43 -19.20 -43.69
N SER A 45 -6.61 -20.43 -43.19
CA SER A 45 -7.31 -21.51 -43.88
C SER A 45 -8.21 -22.26 -42.89
N GLY A 46 -9.52 -22.03 -42.96
CA GLY A 46 -10.48 -22.59 -42.00
C GLY A 46 -10.26 -22.02 -40.59
N SER A 47 -10.20 -22.89 -39.58
CA SER A 47 -9.84 -22.52 -38.19
C SER A 47 -8.33 -22.34 -37.97
N LEU A 48 -7.50 -22.60 -38.98
CA LEU A 48 -6.06 -22.48 -38.88
C LEU A 48 -5.62 -21.06 -39.29
N MET A 49 -5.06 -20.32 -38.33
CA MET A 49 -4.40 -19.04 -38.56
C MET A 49 -2.90 -19.19 -38.33
N VAL A 50 -2.10 -18.83 -39.34
CA VAL A 50 -0.64 -18.88 -39.28
C VAL A 50 -0.09 -17.48 -39.55
N SER A 51 0.52 -16.87 -38.54
CA SER A 51 1.31 -15.65 -38.69
C SER A 51 2.78 -16.02 -38.51
N PHE A 52 3.63 -15.61 -39.44
CA PHE A 52 5.06 -15.94 -39.38
C PHE A 52 5.91 -14.73 -39.73
N THR A 53 7.12 -14.72 -39.19
CA THR A 53 8.25 -13.84 -39.49
C THR A 53 9.44 -14.72 -39.90
N VAL A 54 10.28 -14.28 -40.85
CA VAL A 54 11.47 -15.05 -41.25
C VAL A 54 12.54 -14.98 -40.17
N GLY A 55 12.92 -16.13 -39.60
CA GLY A 55 14.11 -16.27 -38.75
C GLY A 55 13.90 -16.68 -37.30
N GLU A 56 12.65 -16.91 -36.86
CA GLU A 56 12.35 -17.36 -35.50
C GLU A 56 11.82 -18.81 -35.50
N PRO A 57 12.18 -19.65 -34.52
CA PRO A 57 11.65 -21.01 -34.43
C PRO A 57 10.15 -20.98 -34.12
N MET A 58 9.36 -21.74 -34.87
CA MET A 58 7.94 -22.00 -34.58
C MET A 58 7.81 -23.10 -33.53
N VAL A 59 7.06 -22.83 -32.46
CA VAL A 59 6.68 -23.81 -31.44
C VAL A 59 5.16 -23.86 -31.33
N THR A 60 4.60 -25.07 -31.27
CA THR A 60 3.21 -25.26 -30.87
C THR A 60 3.09 -24.91 -29.40
N THR A 61 2.44 -23.79 -29.10
CA THR A 61 2.23 -23.38 -27.71
C THR A 61 0.93 -23.91 -27.16
N ILE A 62 -0.08 -24.09 -28.01
CA ILE A 62 -1.42 -24.53 -27.60
C ILE A 62 -1.95 -25.52 -28.63
N SER A 63 -2.48 -26.64 -28.13
CA SER A 63 -3.17 -27.67 -28.92
C SER A 63 -4.39 -28.14 -28.12
N ASP A 64 -5.57 -27.70 -28.51
CA ASP A 64 -6.86 -28.23 -28.05
C ASP A 64 -7.59 -28.91 -29.23
N ASN A 65 -8.66 -29.66 -28.96
CA ASN A 65 -9.42 -30.48 -29.92
C ASN A 65 -9.87 -29.71 -31.17
N ASN A 66 -9.97 -28.38 -31.12
CA ASN A 66 -10.40 -27.54 -32.25
C ASN A 66 -9.43 -26.42 -32.65
N THR A 67 -8.36 -26.18 -31.89
CA THR A 67 -7.48 -25.02 -32.10
C THR A 67 -6.03 -25.39 -31.87
N ILE A 68 -5.19 -25.11 -32.86
CA ILE A 68 -3.73 -25.25 -32.78
C ILE A 68 -3.13 -23.87 -32.99
N ILE A 69 -2.38 -23.37 -32.00
CA ILE A 69 -1.69 -22.09 -32.07
C ILE A 69 -0.19 -22.35 -32.12
N PHE A 70 0.43 -21.87 -33.18
CA PHE A 70 1.88 -21.80 -33.33
C PHE A 70 2.31 -20.36 -33.03
N THR A 71 3.27 -20.18 -32.13
CA THR A 71 3.90 -18.88 -31.88
C THR A 71 5.36 -18.93 -32.32
N GLN A 72 5.87 -17.79 -32.81
CA GLN A 72 7.28 -17.58 -33.10
C GLN A 72 7.83 -16.49 -32.19
N GLY A 73 9.09 -16.63 -31.75
CA GLY A 73 9.81 -15.63 -30.96
C GLY A 73 9.85 -15.89 -29.46
N PHE A 74 10.36 -14.91 -28.68
CA PHE A 74 10.37 -14.91 -27.21
C PHE A 74 9.02 -14.49 -26.61
N GLN A 75 7.97 -14.43 -27.43
CA GLN A 75 6.64 -14.11 -26.97
C GLN A 75 6.10 -15.35 -26.24
N GLN A 76 6.41 -15.44 -24.95
CA GLN A 76 5.74 -16.36 -24.07
C GLN A 76 4.25 -16.06 -24.20
N PRO A 77 3.39 -17.03 -24.54
CA PRO A 77 1.97 -16.87 -24.28
C PRO A 77 1.91 -16.45 -22.82
N SER A 78 1.31 -15.29 -22.53
CA SER A 78 0.79 -15.07 -21.19
C SER A 78 0.04 -16.35 -20.90
N SER A 79 0.47 -17.06 -19.86
CA SER A 79 -0.23 -18.24 -19.37
C SER A 79 -1.73 -17.93 -19.47
N PHE A 80 -2.53 -18.88 -19.96
CA PHE A 80 -3.97 -18.87 -19.74
C PHE A 80 -4.18 -18.86 -18.23
N ASP A 81 -3.96 -17.73 -17.59
CA ASP A 81 -4.77 -17.41 -16.46
C ASP A 81 -6.11 -17.11 -17.10
N ASN A 82 -7.04 -18.04 -16.97
CA ASN A 82 -8.41 -17.86 -17.41
C ASN A 82 -9.11 -16.90 -16.42
N SER A 83 -8.40 -15.83 -16.06
CA SER A 83 -8.66 -14.92 -14.97
C SER A 83 -8.15 -13.54 -15.35
N LEU A 84 -8.88 -12.51 -14.90
CA LEU A 84 -8.49 -11.13 -15.09
C LEU A 84 -7.27 -10.80 -14.23
N ASN A 85 -6.40 -9.95 -14.76
CA ASN A 85 -5.30 -9.33 -14.04
C ASN A 85 -5.82 -8.10 -13.29
N LEU A 86 -5.70 -8.14 -11.96
CA LEU A 86 -6.21 -7.12 -11.06
C LEU A 86 -5.06 -6.49 -10.27
N GLN A 87 -5.04 -5.17 -10.20
CA GLN A 87 -4.17 -4.42 -9.31
C GLN A 87 -5.03 -3.78 -8.21
N LEU A 88 -4.63 -3.96 -6.95
CA LEU A 88 -5.36 -3.43 -5.80
C LEU A 88 -4.50 -2.46 -4.99
N THR A 89 -5.14 -1.38 -4.54
CA THR A 89 -4.59 -0.46 -3.55
C THR A 89 -5.54 -0.43 -2.35
N THR A 90 -5.02 -0.70 -1.15
CA THR A 90 -5.81 -0.73 0.09
C THR A 90 -5.46 0.43 1.01
N TYR A 91 -6.47 0.90 1.73
CA TYR A 91 -6.36 1.94 2.74
C TYR A 91 -6.91 1.41 4.07
N ASN A 92 -6.14 1.62 5.13
CA ASN A 92 -6.47 1.12 6.46
C ASN A 92 -7.74 1.78 7.00
N ALA A 93 -8.49 1.03 7.79
CA ALA A 93 -9.52 1.58 8.66
C ALA A 93 -8.87 2.36 9.81
N THR A 94 -9.58 3.33 10.38
CA THR A 94 -9.03 4.11 11.49
C THR A 94 -8.83 3.26 12.74
N CYS A 95 -9.77 2.37 13.07
CA CYS A 95 -9.64 1.40 14.16
C CYS A 95 -10.16 0.02 13.75
N SER A 96 -9.97 -0.98 14.62
CA SER A 96 -10.38 -2.37 14.35
C SER A 96 -11.86 -2.53 13.98
N ASN A 97 -12.78 -1.74 14.55
CA ASN A 97 -14.22 -1.86 14.32
C ASN A 97 -14.83 -0.78 13.40
N SER A 98 -14.03 0.19 12.95
CA SER A 98 -14.51 1.28 12.10
C SER A 98 -14.80 0.79 10.68
N LYS A 99 -15.84 1.34 10.04
CA LYS A 99 -16.19 1.09 8.63
C LYS A 99 -15.77 2.31 7.81
N ASP A 100 -14.46 2.53 7.69
CA ASP A 100 -13.88 3.67 6.97
C ASP A 100 -12.64 3.29 6.12
N GLY A 101 -12.12 2.07 6.27
CA GLY A 101 -11.11 1.53 5.35
C GLY A 101 -11.72 1.32 3.97
N TYR A 102 -10.92 1.25 2.92
CA TYR A 102 -11.44 1.00 1.57
C TYR A 102 -10.36 0.43 0.67
N ALA A 103 -10.78 -0.12 -0.48
CA ALA A 103 -9.88 -0.63 -1.49
C ALA A 103 -10.29 -0.12 -2.88
N VAL A 104 -9.30 0.18 -3.69
CA VAL A 104 -9.44 0.57 -5.10
C VAL A 104 -8.90 -0.58 -5.95
N VAL A 105 -9.67 -0.98 -6.95
CA VAL A 105 -9.30 -2.03 -7.92
C VAL A 105 -9.15 -1.44 -9.31
N ASP A 106 -8.01 -1.70 -9.93
CA ASP A 106 -7.76 -1.45 -11.35
C ASP A 106 -7.75 -2.80 -12.09
N VAL A 107 -8.62 -2.94 -13.09
CA VAL A 107 -8.65 -4.12 -13.97
C VAL A 107 -7.69 -3.85 -15.14
N LEU A 108 -6.61 -4.63 -15.25
CA LEU A 108 -5.54 -4.39 -16.23
C LEU A 108 -5.81 -5.01 -17.61
N ASP A 109 -6.76 -5.95 -17.69
CA ASP A 109 -7.18 -6.63 -18.91
C ASP A 109 -8.69 -7.00 -18.90
N GLY A 110 -9.18 -7.67 -19.95
CA GLY A 110 -10.60 -8.02 -20.11
C GLY A 110 -11.45 -6.99 -20.86
N THR A 111 -12.76 -7.25 -20.96
CA THR A 111 -13.70 -6.39 -21.71
C THR A 111 -14.81 -5.83 -20.82
N ALA A 112 -14.89 -4.50 -20.74
CA ALA A 112 -15.96 -3.81 -20.05
C ALA A 112 -17.35 -4.09 -20.67
N PRO A 113 -18.46 -3.98 -19.90
CA PRO A 113 -18.53 -3.59 -18.49
C PRO A 113 -18.04 -4.69 -17.56
N PHE A 114 -17.42 -4.29 -16.45
CA PHE A 114 -17.02 -5.19 -15.38
C PHE A 114 -18.10 -5.21 -14.30
N THR A 115 -18.37 -6.39 -13.76
CA THR A 115 -19.17 -6.57 -12.55
C THR A 115 -18.27 -7.03 -11.42
N TYR A 116 -18.67 -6.69 -10.20
CA TYR A 116 -17.81 -6.88 -9.06
C TYR A 116 -18.62 -7.28 -7.84
N SER A 117 -18.09 -8.22 -7.08
CA SER A 117 -18.64 -8.64 -5.80
C SER A 117 -17.54 -8.87 -4.78
N ILE A 118 -17.81 -8.57 -3.51
CA ILE A 118 -16.86 -8.72 -2.41
C ILE A 118 -17.43 -9.66 -1.35
N ALA A 119 -16.62 -10.58 -0.86
CA ALA A 119 -16.93 -11.47 0.26
C ALA A 119 -16.07 -11.08 1.47
N GLY A 120 -16.72 -10.88 2.61
CA GLY A 120 -16.12 -10.36 3.84
C GLY A 120 -15.38 -11.38 4.71
N HIS A 121 -14.63 -10.82 5.67
CA HIS A 121 -13.74 -11.46 6.66
C HIS A 121 -14.38 -12.61 7.46
N ASP A 122 -15.71 -12.58 7.64
CA ASP A 122 -16.48 -13.54 8.44
C ASP A 122 -17.52 -14.34 7.63
N GLY A 123 -17.44 -14.33 6.29
CA GLY A 123 -18.42 -14.98 5.44
C GLY A 123 -19.75 -14.22 5.30
N THR A 124 -19.83 -12.99 5.81
CA THR A 124 -20.89 -12.03 5.48
C THR A 124 -20.58 -11.35 4.14
N THR A 125 -21.57 -11.34 3.24
CA THR A 125 -21.52 -10.55 2.01
C THR A 125 -21.76 -9.08 2.37
N GLU A 126 -20.70 -8.28 2.45
CA GLU A 126 -20.82 -6.82 2.59
C GLU A 126 -20.99 -6.17 1.21
N GLY A 127 -22.22 -6.22 0.68
CA GLY A 127 -22.66 -5.37 -0.44
C GLY A 127 -22.30 -5.87 -1.85
N ASP A 128 -23.29 -5.78 -2.74
CA ASP A 128 -23.22 -6.12 -4.16
C ASP A 128 -22.97 -4.81 -4.94
N GLY A 129 -21.88 -4.74 -5.70
CA GLY A 129 -21.59 -3.64 -6.62
C GLY A 129 -20.40 -2.75 -6.24
N ILE A 130 -19.17 -3.17 -6.58
CA ILE A 130 -18.12 -2.19 -6.94
C ILE A 130 -18.51 -1.63 -8.32
N SER A 131 -19.47 -0.71 -8.37
CA SER A 131 -19.47 0.28 -9.45
C SER A 131 -19.27 1.69 -8.92
N ASP A 132 -19.03 1.82 -7.62
CA ASP A 132 -18.78 3.10 -6.99
C ASP A 132 -17.72 2.96 -5.90
N THR A 133 -16.83 3.94 -5.86
CA THR A 133 -15.54 3.94 -5.16
C THR A 133 -15.70 4.15 -3.64
N THR A 134 -16.79 3.65 -3.04
CA THR A 134 -17.26 4.06 -1.71
C THR A 134 -17.62 2.90 -0.76
N LEU A 135 -17.13 1.68 -1.02
CA LEU A 135 -17.29 0.57 -0.08
C LEU A 135 -16.36 0.78 1.11
N LEU A 136 -16.94 1.21 2.23
CA LEU A 136 -16.23 1.35 3.49
C LEU A 136 -16.20 0.01 4.23
N LEU A 137 -14.98 -0.46 4.49
CA LEU A 137 -14.60 -1.77 4.99
C LEU A 137 -14.04 -1.65 6.41
N ARG A 138 -14.24 -2.71 7.20
CA ARG A 138 -13.58 -2.87 8.49
C ARG A 138 -12.20 -3.46 8.31
N LYS A 139 -11.42 -3.46 9.39
CA LYS A 139 -10.26 -4.34 9.49
C LYS A 139 -10.69 -5.78 9.19
N GLY A 140 -10.01 -6.42 8.24
CA GLY A 140 -10.31 -7.78 7.85
C GLY A 140 -9.69 -8.17 6.52
N THR A 141 -9.84 -9.44 6.18
CA THR A 141 -9.43 -10.00 4.88
C THR A 141 -10.64 -10.18 4.00
N TYR A 142 -10.54 -9.73 2.76
CA TYR A 142 -11.63 -9.72 1.79
C TYR A 142 -11.25 -10.47 0.53
N THR A 143 -12.23 -11.12 -0.09
CA THR A 143 -12.10 -11.71 -1.43
C THR A 143 -12.91 -10.90 -2.43
N LEU A 144 -12.25 -10.37 -3.43
CA LEU A 144 -12.83 -9.65 -4.55
C LEU A 144 -13.00 -10.59 -5.75
N TYR A 145 -14.19 -10.59 -6.31
CA TYR A 145 -14.51 -11.22 -7.59
C TYR A 145 -14.83 -10.13 -8.62
N VAL A 146 -14.18 -10.18 -9.77
CA VAL A 146 -14.43 -9.29 -10.91
C VAL A 146 -14.81 -10.15 -12.10
N THR A 147 -15.87 -9.83 -12.82
CA THR A 147 -16.28 -10.55 -14.04
C THR A 147 -16.43 -9.57 -15.20
N ASP A 148 -15.87 -9.92 -16.36
CA ASP A 148 -15.98 -9.11 -17.57
C ASP A 148 -17.26 -9.43 -18.38
N LEU A 149 -17.47 -8.72 -19.49
CA LEU A 149 -18.64 -8.92 -20.37
C LEU A 149 -18.75 -10.34 -20.94
N PHE A 150 -17.62 -11.03 -21.12
CA PHE A 150 -17.56 -12.37 -21.70
C PHE A 150 -17.52 -13.48 -20.64
N GLY A 151 -17.62 -13.13 -19.36
CA GLY A 151 -17.64 -14.07 -18.24
C GLY A 151 -16.26 -14.50 -17.75
N LEU A 152 -15.19 -13.82 -18.16
CA LEU A 152 -13.85 -14.03 -17.62
C LEU A 152 -13.79 -13.47 -16.19
N THR A 153 -13.31 -14.26 -15.23
CA THR A 153 -13.38 -13.91 -13.80
C THR A 153 -11.99 -13.67 -13.20
N GLY A 154 -11.73 -12.50 -12.64
CA GLY A 154 -10.60 -12.24 -11.76
C GLY A 154 -10.93 -12.47 -10.30
N ILE A 155 -9.99 -13.06 -9.54
CA ILE A 155 -10.09 -13.17 -8.08
C ILE A 155 -8.89 -12.50 -7.45
N ALA A 156 -9.12 -11.63 -6.47
CA ALA A 156 -8.07 -11.04 -5.66
C ALA A 156 -8.40 -11.15 -4.16
N ILE A 157 -7.38 -11.39 -3.35
CA ILE A 157 -7.48 -11.39 -1.89
C ILE A 157 -6.69 -10.19 -1.39
N PHE A 158 -7.30 -9.39 -0.53
CA PHE A 158 -6.64 -8.25 0.09
C PHE A 158 -7.04 -8.12 1.55
N SER A 159 -6.23 -7.40 2.31
CA SER A 159 -6.50 -7.09 3.72
C SER A 159 -6.59 -5.59 3.92
N VAL A 160 -7.59 -5.17 4.68
CA VAL A 160 -7.67 -3.85 5.29
C VAL A 160 -7.17 -4.01 6.72
N ASP A 161 -6.11 -3.29 7.10
CA ASP A 161 -5.66 -3.24 8.49
C ASP A 161 -6.31 -2.05 9.22
N ALA A 162 -6.10 -1.96 10.53
CA ALA A 162 -6.43 -0.78 11.30
C ALA A 162 -5.18 0.02 11.65
N GLU A 163 -5.26 1.35 11.53
CA GLU A 163 -4.20 2.24 12.01
C GLU A 163 -4.03 2.11 13.54
N TYR A 164 -5.14 1.99 14.26
CA TYR A 164 -5.16 1.74 15.71
C TYR A 164 -5.73 0.36 16.04
N ARG A 165 -5.00 -0.39 16.88
CA ARG A 165 -5.32 -1.80 17.19
C ARG A 165 -6.55 -1.97 18.09
N GLU A 166 -6.89 -0.97 18.87
CA GLU A 166 -8.01 -1.03 19.80
C GLU A 166 -9.36 -0.77 19.12
N GLU A 167 -10.44 -1.11 19.80
CA GLU A 167 -11.79 -0.83 19.33
C GLU A 167 -12.04 0.68 19.38
N CYS A 168 -12.88 1.22 18.48
CA CYS A 168 -13.30 2.64 18.50
C CYS A 168 -14.22 2.98 19.69
N GLU A 169 -14.21 2.18 20.76
CA GLU A 169 -14.97 2.47 21.96
C GLU A 169 -14.30 3.62 22.71
N LEU A 170 -15.08 4.64 23.05
CA LEU A 170 -14.58 5.75 23.84
C LEU A 170 -14.44 5.34 25.30
N HIS A 171 -13.20 5.29 25.78
CA HIS A 171 -12.91 5.16 27.20
C HIS A 171 -12.46 6.51 27.77
N ILE A 172 -13.26 7.05 28.69
CA ILE A 172 -13.00 8.36 29.31
C ILE A 172 -12.54 8.15 30.76
N TYR A 173 -11.24 8.35 31.01
CA TYR A 173 -10.67 8.27 32.35
C TYR A 173 -11.16 9.42 33.24
N THR A 174 -11.23 9.20 34.55
CA THR A 174 -11.81 10.16 35.51
C THR A 174 -10.77 10.94 36.32
N GLY A 175 -9.48 10.88 35.98
CA GLY A 175 -8.46 11.60 36.73
C GLY A 175 -7.17 11.88 35.95
N ILE A 176 -6.51 12.98 36.31
CA ILE A 176 -5.18 13.37 35.82
C ILE A 176 -4.31 13.89 36.96
N THR A 177 -2.99 13.74 36.80
CA THR A 177 -1.96 14.24 37.71
C THR A 177 -0.96 15.15 37.00
N PRO A 178 -1.34 16.39 36.63
CA PRO A 178 -0.47 17.32 35.90
C PRO A 178 0.62 17.90 36.80
N ASN A 179 1.58 17.07 37.19
CA ASN A 179 2.72 17.38 38.05
C ASN A 179 4.05 17.44 37.27
N GLY A 180 4.04 17.09 35.98
CA GLY A 180 5.18 17.13 35.07
C GLY A 180 6.12 15.93 35.18
N ASP A 181 5.67 14.81 35.76
CA ASP A 181 6.46 13.58 35.86
C ASP A 181 6.35 12.66 34.63
N GLY A 182 5.54 13.04 33.64
CA GLY A 182 5.29 12.31 32.41
C GLY A 182 4.16 11.27 32.51
N GLN A 183 3.52 11.11 33.67
CA GLN A 183 2.45 10.13 33.90
C GLN A 183 1.14 10.84 34.23
N ASN A 184 0.10 10.56 33.44
CA ASN A 184 -1.23 11.17 33.58
C ASN A 184 -1.20 12.72 33.62
N ASP A 185 -0.19 13.35 33.02
CA ASP A 185 -0.09 14.81 32.92
C ASP A 185 -1.17 15.41 31.99
N GLN A 186 -1.69 14.58 31.09
CA GLN A 186 -2.68 14.91 30.09
C GLN A 186 -3.90 14.01 30.27
N TRP A 187 -5.07 14.56 29.96
CA TRP A 187 -6.31 13.80 29.99
C TRP A 187 -6.47 13.04 28.68
N ILE A 188 -6.21 11.74 28.72
CA ILE A 188 -6.32 10.87 27.55
C ILE A 188 -7.76 10.36 27.45
N ILE A 189 -8.30 10.33 26.24
CA ILE A 189 -9.57 9.67 25.93
C ILE A 189 -9.27 8.60 24.89
N ASP A 190 -9.38 7.32 25.24
CA ASP A 190 -9.09 6.25 24.29
C ASP A 190 -10.16 6.21 23.19
N GLY A 191 -9.75 5.87 21.98
CA GLY A 191 -10.64 5.81 20.81
C GLY A 191 -11.04 7.16 20.21
N ILE A 192 -10.76 8.30 20.86
CA ILE A 192 -11.23 9.64 20.40
C ILE A 192 -10.68 10.04 19.02
N ILE A 193 -9.50 9.54 18.68
CA ILE A 193 -8.83 9.77 17.39
C ILE A 193 -9.61 9.22 16.20
N ALA A 194 -10.52 8.26 16.42
CA ALA A 194 -11.42 7.76 15.38
C ALA A 194 -12.53 8.76 15.02
N TYR A 195 -12.68 9.83 15.80
CA TYR A 195 -13.73 10.82 15.65
C TYR A 195 -13.11 12.20 15.50
N PRO A 196 -12.48 12.54 14.36
CA PRO A 196 -11.79 13.82 14.17
C PRO A 196 -12.73 15.04 14.29
N ASN A 197 -14.03 14.84 14.07
CA ASN A 197 -15.06 15.87 14.22
C ASN A 197 -15.66 15.90 15.65
N ASN A 198 -14.84 15.71 16.68
CA ASN A 198 -15.28 15.78 18.07
C ASN A 198 -15.14 17.19 18.68
N GLU A 199 -15.87 17.43 19.76
CA GLU A 199 -15.73 18.64 20.60
C GLU A 199 -15.68 18.22 22.07
N VAL A 200 -14.65 18.68 22.78
CA VAL A 200 -14.46 18.44 24.22
C VAL A 200 -14.52 19.77 24.96
N MET A 201 -15.38 19.84 25.96
CA MET A 201 -15.53 21.01 26.83
C MET A 201 -15.34 20.62 28.29
N ILE A 202 -14.60 21.43 29.04
CA ILE A 202 -14.37 21.25 30.48
C ILE A 202 -14.97 22.44 31.23
N PHE A 203 -15.65 22.14 32.32
CA PHE A 203 -16.36 23.09 33.17
C PHE A 203 -15.87 22.99 34.61
N ASN A 204 -15.85 24.13 35.30
CA ASN A 204 -15.64 24.16 36.75
C ASN A 204 -16.93 23.74 37.50
N ARG A 205 -16.84 23.64 38.83
CA ARG A 205 -17.99 23.31 39.70
C ARG A 205 -19.15 24.31 39.68
N TRP A 206 -18.93 25.51 39.16
CA TRP A 206 -19.95 26.55 39.05
C TRP A 206 -20.65 26.54 37.68
N GLY A 207 -20.21 25.66 36.76
CA GLY A 207 -20.75 25.55 35.41
C GLY A 207 -20.09 26.47 34.39
N ASP A 208 -19.03 27.20 34.75
CA ASP A 208 -18.29 27.99 33.76
C ASP A 208 -17.37 27.08 32.95
N LYS A 209 -17.39 27.26 31.63
CA LYS A 209 -16.47 26.58 30.72
C LYS A 209 -15.06 27.12 30.92
N VAL A 210 -14.16 26.26 31.38
CA VAL A 210 -12.75 26.61 31.64
C VAL A 210 -11.82 26.23 30.49
N TRP A 211 -12.21 25.26 29.68
CA TRP A 211 -11.43 24.81 28.53
C TRP A 211 -12.36 24.24 27.45
N GLU A 212 -11.94 24.36 26.19
CA GLU A 212 -12.60 23.72 25.06
C GLU A 212 -11.57 23.34 23.99
N GLY A 213 -11.84 22.27 23.25
CA GLY A 213 -11.04 21.81 22.12
C GLY A 213 -11.93 21.17 21.06
N ASN A 214 -11.71 21.55 19.80
CA ASN A 214 -12.31 20.92 18.64
C ASN A 214 -11.29 19.96 18.00
N GLY A 215 -11.72 18.76 17.64
CA GLY A 215 -10.84 17.72 17.13
C GLY A 215 -9.83 17.23 18.16
N TYR A 216 -10.30 16.90 19.37
CA TYR A 216 -9.46 16.32 20.44
C TYR A 216 -8.79 15.04 19.94
N ASP A 217 -7.46 14.99 20.03
CA ASP A 217 -6.64 13.94 19.40
C ASP A 217 -5.61 13.31 20.36
N ASN A 218 -5.68 13.64 21.66
CA ASN A 218 -4.71 13.25 22.70
C ASN A 218 -3.27 13.73 22.44
N LEU A 219 -3.02 14.58 21.43
CA LEU A 219 -1.67 14.98 21.01
C LEU A 219 -1.55 16.50 20.88
N ASN A 220 -2.20 17.08 19.87
CA ASN A 220 -2.16 18.51 19.58
C ASN A 220 -3.28 19.26 20.30
N VAL A 221 -4.45 18.64 20.39
CA VAL A 221 -5.63 19.14 21.10
C VAL A 221 -5.90 18.21 22.26
N VAL A 222 -5.38 18.60 23.43
CA VAL A 222 -5.43 17.78 24.63
C VAL A 222 -5.50 18.68 25.87
N TRP A 223 -6.33 18.29 26.84
CA TRP A 223 -6.45 19.01 28.09
C TRP A 223 -5.45 18.49 29.12
N ALA A 224 -4.67 19.41 29.71
CA ALA A 224 -3.60 19.10 30.66
C ALA A 224 -3.80 19.83 32.01
N GLY A 225 -5.05 19.93 32.48
CA GLY A 225 -5.38 20.60 33.75
C GLY A 225 -5.18 22.13 33.72
N LYS A 226 -5.33 22.75 32.55
CA LYS A 226 -5.20 24.21 32.35
C LYS A 226 -6.47 24.79 31.75
N ASN A 227 -6.73 26.08 31.97
CA ASN A 227 -7.82 26.79 31.32
C ASN A 227 -7.44 27.23 29.90
N SER A 228 -8.39 27.80 29.13
CA SER A 228 -8.14 28.31 27.77
C SER A 228 -7.08 29.42 27.67
N ASN A 229 -6.73 30.07 28.80
CA ASN A 229 -5.67 31.07 28.87
C ASN A 229 -4.31 30.45 29.30
N ASN A 230 -4.20 29.12 29.28
CA ASN A 230 -3.03 28.35 29.68
C ASN A 230 -2.62 28.53 31.16
N ALA A 231 -3.53 29.00 32.02
CA ALA A 231 -3.32 29.06 33.46
C ALA A 231 -3.73 27.74 34.12
N GLU A 232 -2.94 27.29 35.10
CA GLU A 232 -3.19 26.06 35.84
C GLU A 232 -4.51 26.14 36.63
N LEU A 233 -5.30 25.09 36.50
CA LEU A 233 -6.54 24.95 37.23
C LEU A 233 -6.28 24.32 38.61
N PRO A 234 -6.84 24.84 39.71
CA PRO A 234 -6.67 24.26 41.04
C PRO A 234 -7.11 22.80 41.12
N ASP A 235 -6.56 22.07 42.08
CA ASP A 235 -6.98 20.70 42.39
C ASP A 235 -8.48 20.65 42.73
N GLY A 236 -9.15 19.65 42.19
CA GLY A 236 -10.60 19.50 42.35
C GLY A 236 -11.25 18.72 41.22
N SER A 237 -12.58 18.60 41.31
CA SER A 237 -13.39 17.97 40.29
C SER A 237 -13.85 18.99 39.26
N TYR A 238 -13.62 18.66 37.99
CA TYR A 238 -14.12 19.36 36.83
C TYR A 238 -15.13 18.47 36.12
N TYR A 239 -16.01 19.07 35.34
CA TYR A 239 -17.04 18.36 34.59
C TYR A 239 -16.73 18.45 33.11
N TYR A 240 -17.00 17.39 32.36
CA TYR A 240 -16.75 17.39 30.92
C TYR A 240 -18.03 17.14 30.13
N ILE A 241 -18.02 17.63 28.90
CA ILE A 241 -18.91 17.22 27.83
C ILE A 241 -18.02 16.83 26.65
N VAL A 242 -18.13 15.58 26.19
CA VAL A 242 -17.50 15.10 24.95
C VAL A 242 -18.62 14.85 23.94
N ASN A 243 -18.62 15.64 22.88
CA ASN A 243 -19.59 15.59 21.81
C ASN A 243 -18.93 14.98 20.57
N VAL A 244 -19.47 13.86 20.11
CA VAL A 244 -19.06 13.17 18.89
C VAL A 244 -20.31 13.00 18.04
N PRO A 245 -20.43 13.66 16.87
CA PRO A 245 -21.66 13.63 16.06
C PRO A 245 -22.14 12.22 15.69
N GLU A 246 -21.21 11.28 15.53
CA GLU A 246 -21.45 9.89 15.18
C GLU A 246 -21.88 9.02 16.37
N LEU A 247 -21.74 9.53 17.61
CA LEU A 247 -22.03 8.84 18.86
C LEU A 247 -22.99 9.66 19.75
N GLU A 248 -23.27 9.11 20.93
CA GLU A 248 -23.96 9.86 21.98
C GLU A 248 -23.03 10.87 22.66
N VAL A 249 -23.62 11.89 23.29
CA VAL A 249 -22.87 12.88 24.07
C VAL A 249 -22.46 12.28 25.42
N TYR A 250 -21.17 12.21 25.69
CA TYR A 250 -20.64 11.73 26.96
C TYR A 250 -20.50 12.87 27.95
N LYS A 251 -20.91 12.63 29.20
CA LYS A 251 -20.84 13.60 30.29
C LYS A 251 -20.34 12.92 31.55
N GLY A 252 -19.55 13.65 32.32
CA GLY A 252 -19.01 13.11 33.56
C GLY A 252 -18.14 14.12 34.27
N TRP A 253 -17.22 13.60 35.07
CA TRP A 253 -16.26 14.38 35.82
C TRP A 253 -14.85 13.85 35.63
N VAL A 254 -13.88 14.74 35.78
CA VAL A 254 -12.46 14.45 35.78
C VAL A 254 -11.84 15.16 36.97
N GLN A 255 -11.08 14.42 37.77
CA GLN A 255 -10.39 14.94 38.95
C GLN A 255 -8.97 15.38 38.59
N VAL A 256 -8.61 16.58 39.00
CA VAL A 256 -7.24 17.11 38.93
C VAL A 256 -6.65 17.03 40.33
N THR A 257 -5.50 16.38 40.46
CA THR A 257 -4.72 16.30 41.71
C THR A 257 -3.24 16.39 41.37
N ARG A 258 -2.41 17.07 42.18
CA ARG A 258 -0.97 17.21 41.90
C ARG A 258 -0.10 16.60 42.98
#